data_AF-A0A661DSD4-F1
#
_entry.id   AF-A0A661DSD4-F1
#
_cell.length_a   1.000
_cell.length_b   1.000
_cell.length_c   1.000
_cell.angle_alpha   90.00
_cell.angle_beta   90.00
_cell.angle_gamma   90.00
#
_symmetry.space_group_name_H-M   'P 1'
#
loop_
_entity.id
_entity.type
_entity.pdbx_description
1 polymer ?
#
loop_
_entity_poly.entity_id
_entity_poly.type
_entity_poly.pdbx_seq_one_letter_code
_entity_poly.pdbx_strand_id
1 'polypeptide(L)'
;SYLHCWCPSDSYGKAISYRLEKLYTEVSEHYHENPLTGDYLLKIADKFYQLQWQPGSCDFNYLANTSNLTTALARIKPRFSVCKLDQNLDPTGLFSTLLTHQSDSQIIFFLHVQNQTISIYLLDELGGLFQQTYTDLTESTLVNHFHHFLGALKNRPRLRFFRLEQTRNNKWKTAVLPRPSQRNLGYLPVAITMDSPKDSANCTIECGPKHFSGSANDPALFSQVSELMLSLRQSKNDYPLYITQLNFSQTTVIATRDYIIQKQRLENLLNIK
;
A
#
# COMPACT_ATOMS: atom_id res chain seq x y z
N SER A 1 13.43 24.63 -23.94
CA SER A 1 14.22 25.58 -23.13
C SER A 1 15.49 24.88 -22.68
N TYR A 2 16.67 25.46 -22.90
CA TYR A 2 17.94 24.91 -22.39
C TYR A 2 18.20 25.48 -20.99
N LEU A 3 18.45 24.61 -20.02
CA LEU A 3 18.67 24.98 -18.63
C LEU A 3 20.18 25.05 -18.38
N HIS A 4 20.72 26.27 -18.31
CA HIS A 4 22.14 26.46 -18.05
C HIS A 4 22.41 26.54 -16.55
N CYS A 5 23.09 25.53 -15.98
CA CYS A 5 23.49 25.56 -14.58
C CYS A 5 24.97 25.92 -14.47
N TRP A 6 25.26 26.95 -13.67
CA TRP A 6 26.64 27.28 -13.33
C TRP A 6 27.10 26.42 -12.15
N CYS A 7 28.19 25.67 -12.35
CA CYS A 7 28.85 24.90 -11.31
C CYS A 7 30.37 25.09 -11.46
N PRO A 8 31.12 25.35 -10.37
CA PRO A 8 32.57 25.58 -10.43
C PRO A 8 33.37 24.38 -10.97
N SER A 9 32.78 23.19 -10.94
CA SER A 9 33.38 21.97 -11.46
C SER A 9 32.67 21.53 -12.76
N ASP A 10 33.39 21.59 -13.87
CA ASP A 10 32.85 21.39 -15.23
C ASP A 10 32.14 20.04 -15.44
N SER A 11 32.63 18.96 -14.82
CA SER A 11 32.02 17.63 -14.92
C SER A 11 30.68 17.55 -14.18
N TYR A 12 30.59 18.10 -12.97
CA TYR A 12 29.34 18.14 -12.21
C TYR A 12 28.34 19.12 -12.82
N GLY A 13 28.79 20.25 -13.38
CA GLY A 13 27.92 21.21 -14.05
C GLY A 13 27.14 20.63 -15.22
N LYS A 14 27.82 19.82 -16.07
CA LYS A 14 27.18 19.10 -17.18
C LYS A 14 26.19 18.04 -16.69
N ALA A 15 26.57 17.25 -15.69
CA ALA A 15 25.70 16.22 -15.12
C ALA A 15 24.44 16.81 -14.48
N ILE A 16 24.58 17.92 -13.74
CA ILE A 16 23.47 18.64 -13.11
C ILE A 16 22.54 19.24 -14.19
N SER A 17 23.08 19.92 -15.19
CA SER A 17 22.28 20.52 -16.27
C SER A 17 21.48 19.47 -17.03
N TYR A 18 22.13 18.38 -17.45
CA TYR A 18 21.46 17.26 -18.12
C TYR A 18 20.34 16.66 -17.26
N ARG A 19 20.60 16.47 -15.96
CA ARG A 19 19.61 15.91 -15.05
C ARG A 19 18.41 16.83 -14.83
N LEU A 20 18.63 18.14 -14.77
CA LEU A 20 17.57 19.14 -14.64
C LEU A 20 16.74 19.26 -15.92
N GLU A 21 17.37 19.21 -17.10
CA GLU A 21 16.65 19.19 -18.39
C GLU A 21 15.74 17.96 -18.50
N LYS A 22 16.25 16.79 -18.08
CA LYS A 22 15.45 15.57 -18.02
C LYS A 22 14.31 15.67 -17.02
N LEU A 23 14.57 16.18 -15.81
CA LEU A 23 13.55 16.40 -14.78
C LEU A 23 12.44 17.30 -15.32
N TYR A 24 12.84 18.42 -15.92
CA TYR A 24 11.93 19.43 -16.46
C TYR A 24 11.01 18.82 -17.52
N THR A 25 11.57 18.02 -18.44
CA THR A 25 10.81 17.32 -19.46
C THR A 25 9.83 16.33 -18.83
N GLU A 26 10.29 15.46 -17.93
CA GLU A 26 9.45 14.43 -17.29
C GLU A 26 8.29 15.01 -16.47
N VAL A 27 8.56 16.11 -15.75
CA VAL A 27 7.58 16.87 -14.96
C VAL A 27 6.59 17.57 -15.89
N SER A 28 7.08 18.23 -16.93
CA SER A 28 6.21 18.94 -17.89
C SER A 28 5.26 17.99 -18.61
N GLU A 29 5.76 16.84 -19.07
CA GLU A 29 4.92 15.79 -19.69
C GLU A 29 3.87 15.27 -18.72
N HIS A 30 4.27 14.98 -17.48
CA HIS A 30 3.35 14.47 -16.45
C HIS A 30 2.18 15.42 -16.19
N TYR A 31 2.47 16.72 -16.06
CA TYR A 31 1.44 17.73 -15.83
C TYR A 31 0.67 18.12 -17.08
N HIS A 32 1.22 17.89 -18.28
CA HIS A 32 0.47 17.99 -19.51
C HIS A 32 -0.61 16.91 -19.59
N GLU A 33 -0.29 15.68 -19.21
CA GLU A 33 -1.23 14.55 -19.17
C GLU A 33 -2.20 14.63 -17.97
N ASN A 34 -1.74 15.14 -16.82
CA ASN A 34 -2.47 15.16 -15.56
C ASN A 34 -2.55 16.58 -14.94
N PRO A 35 -3.16 17.57 -15.63
CA PRO A 35 -3.05 18.99 -15.26
C PRO A 35 -3.71 19.35 -13.92
N LEU A 36 -4.65 18.55 -13.42
CA LEU A 36 -5.43 18.85 -12.20
C LEU A 36 -5.19 17.87 -11.05
N THR A 37 -4.56 16.73 -11.35
CA THR A 37 -4.47 15.56 -10.48
C THR A 37 -3.08 14.92 -10.50
N GLY A 38 -2.06 15.60 -11.03
CA GLY A 38 -0.69 15.09 -11.03
C GLY A 38 0.04 15.30 -9.71
N ASP A 39 0.65 14.24 -9.18
CA ASP A 39 1.67 14.29 -8.15
C ASP A 39 2.99 13.86 -8.77
N TYR A 40 4.06 14.64 -8.60
CA TYR A 40 5.40 14.21 -9.02
C TYR A 40 6.31 14.12 -7.78
N LEU A 41 6.80 12.92 -7.47
CA LEU A 41 7.67 12.68 -6.33
C LEU A 41 9.12 12.69 -6.78
N LEU A 42 9.95 13.46 -6.09
CA LEU A 42 11.40 13.47 -6.27
C LEU A 42 12.14 13.50 -4.94
N LYS A 43 13.45 13.26 -4.99
CA LYS A 43 14.35 13.39 -3.84
C LYS A 43 15.40 14.45 -4.12
N ILE A 44 15.49 15.44 -3.25
CA ILE A 44 16.53 16.48 -3.26
C ILE A 44 17.37 16.27 -2.00
N ALA A 45 18.68 16.04 -2.17
CA ALA A 45 19.56 15.52 -1.13
C ALA A 45 18.94 14.27 -0.49
N ASP A 46 18.66 14.27 0.82
CA ASP A 46 18.03 13.15 1.53
C ASP A 46 16.54 13.34 1.85
N LYS A 47 15.89 14.31 1.21
CA LYS A 47 14.51 14.68 1.50
C LYS A 47 13.61 14.42 0.30
N PHE A 48 12.46 13.79 0.57
CA PHE A 48 11.40 13.61 -0.41
C PHE A 48 10.57 14.88 -0.56
N TYR A 49 10.29 15.24 -1.81
CA TYR A 49 9.44 16.36 -2.17
C TYR A 49 8.39 15.91 -3.16
N GLN A 50 7.19 16.45 -2.99
CA GLN A 50 6.09 16.28 -3.91
C GLN A 50 5.83 17.62 -4.59
N LEU A 51 5.87 17.61 -5.91
CA LEU A 51 5.36 18.71 -6.71
C LEU A 51 3.87 18.48 -6.96
N GLN A 52 3.11 19.58 -6.97
CA GLN A 52 1.71 19.62 -7.35
C GLN A 52 1.46 20.86 -8.19
N TRP A 53 0.96 20.66 -9.41
CA TRP A 53 0.60 21.78 -10.26
C TRP A 53 -0.82 22.24 -9.94
N GLN A 54 -0.96 23.54 -9.77
CA GLN A 54 -2.25 24.22 -9.66
C GLN A 54 -2.36 25.27 -10.77
N PRO A 55 -3.56 25.74 -11.11
CA PRO A 55 -3.70 26.84 -12.07
C PRO A 55 -2.86 28.05 -11.65
N GLY A 56 -1.80 28.34 -12.42
CA GLY A 56 -0.91 29.48 -12.21
C GLY A 56 0.24 29.29 -11.21
N SER A 57 0.36 28.15 -10.54
CA SER A 57 1.46 27.88 -9.60
C SER A 57 1.89 26.41 -9.57
N CYS A 58 3.13 26.17 -9.12
CA CYS A 58 3.61 24.85 -8.79
C CYS A 58 3.91 24.83 -7.29
N ASP A 59 3.13 24.07 -6.53
CA ASP A 59 3.38 23.85 -5.13
C ASP A 59 4.48 22.80 -4.99
N PHE A 60 5.41 23.06 -4.07
CA PHE A 60 6.44 22.10 -3.69
C PHE A 60 6.30 21.82 -2.20
N ASN A 61 6.00 20.57 -1.88
CA ASN A 61 5.74 20.14 -0.50
C ASN A 61 6.86 19.22 -0.04
N TYR A 62 7.53 19.59 1.06
CA TYR A 62 8.44 18.69 1.76
C TYR A 62 7.64 17.58 2.45
N LEU A 63 8.01 16.33 2.18
CA LEU A 63 7.37 15.18 2.82
C LEU A 63 8.09 14.86 4.13
N ALA A 64 7.71 15.58 5.19
CA ALA A 64 8.22 15.35 6.53
C ALA A 64 8.00 13.89 6.98
N ASN A 65 8.90 13.38 7.82
CA ASN A 65 8.84 12.04 8.43
C ASN A 65 8.79 10.87 7.43
N THR A 66 9.21 11.10 6.19
CA THR A 66 9.28 10.08 5.15
C THR A 66 10.72 9.57 5.07
N SER A 67 10.99 8.42 5.70
CA SER A 67 12.33 7.83 5.74
C SER A 67 12.69 7.06 4.47
N ASN A 68 11.70 6.65 3.68
CA ASN A 68 11.88 5.86 2.47
C ASN A 68 10.74 6.10 1.45
N LEU A 69 10.92 5.58 0.24
CA LEU A 69 9.96 5.75 -0.86
C LEU A 69 8.60 5.10 -0.57
N THR A 70 8.57 3.97 0.14
CA THR A 70 7.31 3.25 0.44
C THR A 70 6.43 4.05 1.40
N THR A 71 7.02 4.67 2.42
CA THR A 71 6.30 5.60 3.30
C THR A 71 5.83 6.85 2.55
N ALA A 72 6.59 7.33 1.57
CA ALA A 72 6.20 8.46 0.71
C ALA A 72 4.93 8.14 -0.10
N LEU A 73 4.91 6.94 -0.69
CA LEU A 73 3.81 6.47 -1.55
C LEU A 73 2.57 6.04 -0.75
N ALA A 74 2.72 5.67 0.53
CA ALA A 74 1.60 5.29 1.42
C ALA A 74 0.89 6.49 2.10
N ARG A 75 1.28 7.73 1.76
CA ARG A 75 0.76 8.95 2.40
C ARG A 75 -0.75 9.12 2.18
N ILE A 76 -1.37 9.82 3.13
CA ILE A 76 -2.78 10.19 3.06
C ILE A 76 -2.95 11.20 1.92
N LYS A 77 -3.88 10.89 1.03
CA LYS A 77 -4.33 11.81 -0.02
C LYS A 77 -5.80 12.16 0.23
N PRO A 78 -6.18 13.44 0.18
CA PRO A 78 -7.59 13.83 0.37
C PRO A 78 -8.45 13.53 -0.87
N ARG A 79 -7.81 13.33 -2.03
CA ARG A 79 -8.44 13.00 -3.31
C ARG A 79 -7.47 12.16 -4.15
N PHE A 80 -7.99 11.45 -5.12
CA PHE A 80 -7.16 10.74 -6.08
C PHE A 80 -6.17 11.68 -6.78
N SER A 81 -4.92 11.24 -6.87
CA SER A 81 -3.89 11.91 -7.65
C SER A 81 -2.94 10.89 -8.28
N VAL A 82 -2.72 11.05 -9.58
CA VAL A 82 -1.82 10.25 -10.40
C VAL A 82 -0.39 10.59 -10.02
N CYS A 83 0.27 9.67 -9.32
CA CYS A 83 1.64 9.83 -8.90
C CYS A 83 2.61 9.33 -9.99
N LYS A 84 3.62 10.16 -10.29
CA LYS A 84 4.79 9.77 -11.09
C LYS A 84 6.04 9.95 -10.24
N LEU A 85 7.02 9.08 -10.45
CA LEU A 85 8.29 9.12 -9.77
C LEU A 85 9.36 9.70 -10.67
N ASP A 86 10.24 10.45 -10.04
CA ASP A 86 11.57 10.69 -10.56
C ASP A 86 12.29 9.36 -10.82
N GLN A 87 12.88 9.19 -12.00
CA GLN A 87 13.54 7.95 -12.38
C GLN A 87 14.64 7.52 -11.38
N ASN A 88 15.31 8.48 -10.72
CA ASN A 88 16.36 8.17 -9.76
C ASN A 88 15.82 7.65 -8.41
N LEU A 89 14.52 7.81 -8.13
CA LEU A 89 13.88 7.26 -6.93
C LEU A 89 13.64 5.77 -7.01
N ASP A 90 13.46 5.24 -8.22
CA ASP A 90 13.13 3.85 -8.46
C ASP A 90 14.07 3.23 -9.51
N PRO A 91 15.35 2.98 -9.14
CA PRO A 91 16.34 2.43 -10.07
C PRO A 91 15.94 1.09 -10.68
N THR A 92 15.09 0.32 -9.98
CA THR A 92 14.60 -0.97 -10.45
C THR A 92 13.40 -0.85 -11.40
N GLY A 93 12.71 0.29 -11.40
CA GLY A 93 11.46 0.49 -12.12
C GLY A 93 10.26 -0.25 -11.53
N LEU A 94 10.37 -0.80 -10.32
CA LEU A 94 9.28 -1.53 -9.65
C LEU A 94 8.10 -0.61 -9.37
N PHE A 95 8.33 0.45 -8.61
CA PHE A 95 7.26 1.37 -8.19
C PHE A 95 6.65 2.09 -9.39
N SER A 96 7.46 2.48 -10.36
CA SER A 96 7.01 3.07 -11.62
C SER A 96 6.07 2.11 -12.37
N THR A 97 6.37 0.81 -12.37
CA THR A 97 5.53 -0.25 -12.96
C THR A 97 4.22 -0.43 -12.19
N LEU A 98 4.24 -0.35 -10.86
CA LEU A 98 3.02 -0.42 -10.03
C LEU A 98 2.11 0.77 -10.32
N LEU A 99 2.69 1.96 -10.41
CA LEU A 99 1.99 3.23 -10.59
C LEU A 99 1.34 3.37 -11.97
N THR A 100 1.70 2.56 -12.98
CA THR A 100 0.98 2.55 -14.27
C THR A 100 -0.45 2.01 -14.17
N HIS A 101 -0.81 1.36 -13.06
CA HIS A 101 -2.15 0.80 -12.83
C HIS A 101 -3.03 1.67 -11.93
N GLN A 102 -2.59 2.89 -11.58
CA GLN A 102 -3.36 3.82 -10.75
C GLN A 102 -4.75 4.09 -11.33
N SER A 103 -5.76 4.12 -10.47
CA SER A 103 -7.14 4.45 -10.85
C SER A 103 -7.91 4.94 -9.64
N ASP A 104 -8.86 5.85 -9.86
CA ASP A 104 -9.80 6.38 -8.87
C ASP A 104 -10.98 5.43 -8.56
N SER A 105 -11.04 4.27 -9.22
CA SER A 105 -12.20 3.36 -9.16
C SER A 105 -11.83 1.90 -8.90
N GLN A 106 -10.54 1.61 -8.69
CA GLN A 106 -10.03 0.25 -8.55
C GLN A 106 -9.02 0.17 -7.41
N ILE A 107 -9.01 -0.98 -6.73
CA ILE A 107 -7.86 -1.41 -5.92
C ILE A 107 -7.09 -2.44 -6.73
N ILE A 108 -5.78 -2.23 -6.82
CA ILE A 108 -4.87 -3.14 -7.50
C ILE A 108 -4.02 -3.86 -6.47
N PHE A 109 -4.13 -5.18 -6.46
CA PHE A 109 -3.30 -6.08 -5.69
C PHE A 109 -2.18 -6.62 -6.58
N PHE A 110 -0.95 -6.51 -6.11
CA PHE A 110 0.21 -7.12 -6.73
C PHE A 110 0.89 -8.08 -5.77
N LEU A 111 1.42 -9.16 -6.32
CA LEU A 111 2.19 -10.13 -5.57
C LEU A 111 3.48 -10.47 -6.30
N HIS A 112 4.58 -10.45 -5.57
CA HIS A 112 5.89 -10.89 -6.03
C HIS A 112 6.42 -11.98 -5.10
N VAL A 113 6.84 -13.11 -5.68
CA VAL A 113 7.48 -14.19 -4.93
C VAL A 113 8.97 -14.16 -5.20
N GLN A 114 9.76 -14.06 -4.14
CA GLN A 114 11.22 -14.18 -4.20
C GLN A 114 11.69 -15.11 -3.08
N ASN A 115 12.30 -16.24 -3.45
CA ASN A 115 12.68 -17.30 -2.51
C ASN A 115 11.47 -17.80 -1.68
N GLN A 116 11.53 -17.63 -0.36
CA GLN A 116 10.45 -17.96 0.58
C GLN A 116 9.69 -16.71 1.05
N THR A 117 9.94 -15.55 0.45
CA THR A 117 9.30 -14.29 0.81
C THR A 117 8.33 -13.87 -0.28
N ILE A 118 7.09 -13.58 0.13
CA ILE A 118 6.07 -13.03 -0.74
C ILE A 118 5.88 -11.56 -0.36
N SER A 119 6.18 -10.67 -1.31
CA SER A 119 5.90 -9.25 -1.18
C SER A 119 4.57 -8.93 -1.85
N ILE A 120 3.70 -8.23 -1.13
CA ILE A 120 2.43 -7.74 -1.61
C ILE A 120 2.50 -6.23 -1.72
N TYR A 121 1.95 -5.70 -2.81
CA TYR A 121 1.72 -4.28 -2.99
C TYR A 121 0.24 -4.02 -3.24
N LEU A 122 -0.31 -3.04 -2.54
CA LEU A 122 -1.70 -2.62 -2.68
C LEU A 122 -1.73 -1.17 -3.13
N LEU A 123 -2.30 -0.94 -4.31
CA LEU A 123 -2.56 0.39 -4.83
C LEU A 123 -4.05 0.70 -4.67
N ASP A 124 -4.36 1.71 -3.88
CA ASP A 124 -5.75 2.08 -3.55
C ASP A 124 -6.37 3.07 -4.54
N GLU A 125 -7.66 3.36 -4.34
CA GLU A 125 -8.44 4.30 -5.15
C GLU A 125 -8.03 5.77 -5.01
N LEU A 126 -7.15 6.11 -4.07
CA LEU A 126 -6.62 7.47 -3.89
C LEU A 126 -5.20 7.59 -4.46
N GLY A 127 -4.63 6.50 -4.99
CA GLY A 127 -3.28 6.44 -5.53
C GLY A 127 -2.22 6.30 -4.43
N GLY A 128 -2.59 5.79 -3.25
CA GLY A 128 -1.69 5.37 -2.20
C GLY A 128 -1.19 3.94 -2.44
N LEU A 129 0.10 3.69 -2.20
CA LEU A 129 0.72 2.37 -2.37
C LEU A 129 1.22 1.84 -1.02
N PHE A 130 0.74 0.66 -0.63
CA PHE A 130 1.16 -0.05 0.58
C PHE A 130 1.95 -1.29 0.23
N GLN A 131 2.95 -1.61 1.05
CA GLN A 131 3.75 -2.82 0.91
C GLN A 131 3.65 -3.67 2.17
N GLN A 132 3.51 -4.98 1.98
CA GLN A 132 3.56 -5.98 3.05
C GLN A 132 4.40 -7.18 2.61
N THR A 133 4.97 -7.91 3.56
CA THR A 133 5.84 -9.07 3.29
C THR A 133 5.46 -10.24 4.17
N TYR A 134 5.48 -11.45 3.60
CA TYR A 134 5.09 -12.69 4.25
C TYR A 134 6.14 -13.78 3.97
N THR A 135 6.44 -14.61 4.97
CA THR A 135 7.41 -15.73 4.84
C THR A 135 6.78 -17.11 4.98
N ASP A 136 5.69 -17.22 5.75
CA ASP A 136 5.13 -18.53 6.16
C ASP A 136 3.81 -18.85 5.46
N LEU A 137 3.48 -18.13 4.39
CA LEU A 137 2.25 -18.30 3.63
C LEU A 137 2.54 -18.65 2.18
N THR A 138 1.65 -19.45 1.60
CA THR A 138 1.65 -19.70 0.16
C THR A 138 1.00 -18.55 -0.58
N GLU A 139 1.37 -18.41 -1.86
CA GLU A 139 0.74 -17.44 -2.76
C GLU A 139 -0.78 -17.62 -2.83
N SER A 140 -1.26 -18.86 -2.95
CA SER A 140 -2.70 -19.12 -3.04
C SER A 140 -3.45 -18.71 -1.78
N THR A 141 -2.86 -18.95 -0.60
CA THR A 141 -3.42 -18.49 0.69
C THR A 141 -3.55 -16.98 0.72
N LEU A 142 -2.53 -16.25 0.30
CA LEU A 142 -2.53 -14.78 0.29
C LEU A 142 -3.52 -14.21 -0.72
N VAL A 143 -3.53 -14.74 -1.95
CA VAL A 143 -4.48 -14.30 -2.98
C VAL A 143 -5.92 -14.55 -2.51
N ASN A 144 -6.21 -15.71 -1.93
CA ASN A 144 -7.54 -16.02 -1.37
C ASN A 144 -7.91 -15.08 -0.22
N HIS A 145 -6.97 -14.87 0.71
CA HIS A 145 -7.15 -13.99 1.86
C HIS A 145 -7.49 -12.57 1.42
N PHE A 146 -6.68 -11.97 0.55
CA PHE A 146 -6.89 -10.59 0.10
C PHE A 146 -8.10 -10.46 -0.81
N HIS A 147 -8.43 -11.47 -1.62
CA HIS A 147 -9.67 -11.46 -2.38
C HIS A 147 -10.91 -11.46 -1.45
N HIS A 148 -10.85 -12.18 -0.34
CA HIS A 148 -11.93 -12.19 0.64
C HIS A 148 -11.98 -10.85 1.41
N PHE A 149 -10.86 -10.41 1.98
CA PHE A 149 -10.77 -9.18 2.77
C PHE A 149 -11.18 -7.95 1.96
N LEU A 150 -10.57 -7.73 0.79
CA LEU A 150 -10.89 -6.58 -0.05
C LEU A 150 -12.31 -6.65 -0.63
N GLY A 151 -12.81 -7.87 -0.87
CA GLY A 151 -14.18 -8.09 -1.33
C GLY A 151 -15.25 -7.85 -0.26
N ALA A 152 -14.87 -7.94 1.02
CA ALA A 152 -15.74 -7.69 2.17
C ALA A 152 -15.85 -6.19 2.52
N LEU A 153 -15.04 -5.32 1.90
CA LEU A 153 -15.08 -3.88 2.15
C LEU A 153 -16.45 -3.29 1.77
N LYS A 154 -16.93 -2.36 2.60
CA LYS A 154 -18.26 -1.74 2.46
C LYS A 154 -18.43 -1.00 1.12
N ASN A 155 -17.37 -0.37 0.62
CA ASN A 155 -17.37 0.34 -0.67
C ASN A 155 -17.34 -0.59 -1.90
N ARG A 156 -17.16 -1.91 -1.72
CA ARG A 156 -17.11 -2.93 -2.78
C ARG A 156 -16.34 -2.48 -4.04
N PRO A 157 -15.06 -2.15 -3.88
CA PRO A 157 -14.25 -1.60 -4.96
C PRO A 157 -14.03 -2.65 -6.05
N ARG A 158 -13.78 -2.19 -7.29
CA ARG A 158 -13.34 -3.10 -8.34
C ARG A 158 -11.94 -3.58 -8.03
N LEU A 159 -11.74 -4.89 -7.99
CA LEU A 159 -10.45 -5.49 -7.63
C LEU A 159 -9.75 -6.05 -8.86
N ARG A 160 -8.45 -5.80 -8.96
CA ARG A 160 -7.58 -6.47 -9.94
C ARG A 160 -6.38 -7.06 -9.24
N PHE A 161 -6.03 -8.29 -9.59
CA PHE A 161 -4.92 -9.01 -9.00
C PHE A 161 -3.88 -9.29 -10.08
N PHE A 162 -2.62 -9.02 -9.76
CA PHE A 162 -1.49 -9.24 -10.65
C PHE A 162 -0.34 -9.92 -9.95
N ARG A 163 0.39 -10.74 -10.70
CA ARG A 163 1.71 -11.23 -10.35
C ARG A 163 2.76 -10.31 -10.96
N LEU A 164 3.76 -9.96 -10.16
CA LEU A 164 4.94 -9.21 -10.58
C LEU A 164 6.05 -10.18 -10.96
N GLU A 165 6.55 -10.02 -12.17
CA GLU A 165 7.60 -10.86 -12.74
C GLU A 165 8.76 -9.99 -13.19
N GLN A 166 9.98 -10.42 -12.88
CA GLN A 166 11.19 -9.82 -13.42
C GLN A 166 11.55 -10.52 -14.73
N THR A 167 11.74 -9.72 -15.77
CA THR A 167 12.29 -10.18 -17.04
C THR A 167 13.80 -10.41 -16.94
N ARG A 168 14.37 -11.09 -17.94
CA ARG A 168 15.83 -11.32 -18.04
C ARG A 168 16.68 -10.04 -17.99
N ASN A 169 16.10 -8.88 -18.31
CA ASN A 169 16.78 -7.58 -18.31
C ASN A 169 16.52 -6.80 -17.01
N ASN A 170 16.10 -7.47 -15.93
CA ASN A 170 15.73 -6.87 -14.64
C ASN A 170 14.61 -5.83 -14.71
N LYS A 171 13.80 -5.83 -15.78
CA LYS A 171 12.59 -5.00 -15.89
C LYS A 171 11.39 -5.74 -15.33
N TRP A 172 10.51 -5.01 -14.67
CA TRP A 172 9.27 -5.54 -14.11
C TRP A 172 8.14 -5.62 -15.15
N LYS A 173 7.31 -6.65 -15.01
CA LYS A 173 6.07 -6.85 -15.76
C LYS A 173 4.97 -7.38 -14.85
N THR A 174 3.73 -7.16 -15.26
CA THR A 174 2.54 -7.63 -14.55
C THR A 174 1.81 -8.69 -15.36
N ALA A 175 1.55 -9.84 -14.76
CA ALA A 175 0.69 -10.90 -15.29
C ALA A 175 -0.62 -10.96 -14.51
N VAL A 176 -1.76 -11.13 -15.16
CA VAL A 176 -3.06 -11.19 -14.47
C VAL A 176 -3.13 -12.46 -13.62
N LEU A 177 -3.52 -12.32 -12.35
CA LEU A 177 -3.85 -13.46 -11.50
C LEU A 177 -5.35 -13.79 -11.66
N PRO A 178 -5.70 -15.06 -11.91
CA PRO A 178 -7.09 -15.46 -12.01
C PRO A 178 -7.79 -15.30 -10.66
N ARG A 179 -9.09 -15.00 -10.72
CA ARG A 179 -9.92 -15.03 -9.52
C ARG A 179 -9.90 -16.44 -8.94
N PRO A 180 -9.59 -16.62 -7.65
CA PRO A 180 -9.55 -17.93 -7.07
C PRO A 180 -10.93 -18.59 -7.11
N SER A 181 -10.96 -19.87 -7.48
CA SER A 181 -12.13 -20.72 -7.32
C SER A 181 -12.40 -20.86 -5.83
N GLN A 182 -13.50 -20.26 -5.35
CA GLN A 182 -13.87 -20.21 -3.93
C GLN A 182 -13.61 -21.55 -3.24
N ARG A 183 -12.57 -21.60 -2.42
CA ARG A 183 -12.33 -22.67 -1.45
C ARG A 183 -12.03 -21.98 -0.14
N ASN A 184 -12.68 -22.50 0.90
CA ASN A 184 -12.59 -22.04 2.28
C ASN A 184 -11.20 -21.48 2.62
N LEU A 185 -11.19 -20.33 3.27
CA LEU A 185 -9.99 -19.83 3.94
C LEU A 185 -9.53 -20.98 4.84
N GLY A 186 -8.36 -21.55 4.59
CA GLY A 186 -7.87 -22.76 5.30
C GLY A 186 -7.55 -22.53 6.78
N TYR A 187 -8.14 -21.52 7.40
CA TYR A 187 -7.97 -21.06 8.77
C TYR A 187 -9.28 -20.41 9.26
N LEU A 188 -9.42 -20.27 10.59
CA LEU A 188 -10.61 -19.71 11.21
C LEU A 188 -10.75 -18.21 10.85
N PRO A 189 -11.89 -17.76 10.31
CA PRO A 189 -12.09 -16.35 9.98
C PRO A 189 -12.18 -15.49 11.24
N VAL A 190 -11.47 -14.36 11.22
CA VAL A 190 -11.52 -13.32 12.26
C VAL A 190 -12.18 -12.10 11.64
N ALA A 191 -13.36 -11.73 12.13
CA ALA A 191 -14.05 -10.51 11.73
C ALA A 191 -13.94 -9.48 12.85
N ILE A 192 -13.66 -8.23 12.50
CA ILE A 192 -13.59 -7.13 13.46
C ILE A 192 -14.52 -6.02 13.00
N THR A 193 -15.33 -5.50 13.91
CA THR A 193 -16.11 -4.28 13.71
C THR A 193 -15.60 -3.21 14.66
N MET A 194 -15.19 -2.06 14.13
CA MET A 194 -14.74 -0.90 14.92
C MET A 194 -15.77 0.23 14.82
N ASP A 195 -15.89 1.06 15.86
CA ASP A 195 -16.77 2.24 15.80
C ASP A 195 -16.31 3.24 14.72
N SER A 196 -15.00 3.45 14.61
CA SER A 196 -14.34 4.39 13.70
C SER A 196 -12.91 3.92 13.39
N PRO A 197 -12.20 4.48 12.38
CA PRO A 197 -10.82 4.12 12.07
C PRO A 197 -9.80 4.69 13.07
N LYS A 198 -10.25 5.29 14.19
CA LYS A 198 -9.36 5.76 15.25
C LYS A 198 -8.80 4.57 16.01
N ASP A 199 -7.52 4.62 16.35
CA ASP A 199 -6.85 3.52 17.05
C ASP A 199 -7.49 3.16 18.39
N SER A 200 -8.04 4.15 19.10
CA SER A 200 -8.70 3.99 20.39
C SER A 200 -10.19 3.67 20.30
N ALA A 201 -10.75 3.51 19.10
CA ALA A 201 -12.17 3.20 18.93
C ALA A 201 -12.52 1.88 19.62
N ASN A 202 -13.76 1.72 20.08
CA ASN A 202 -14.19 0.40 20.53
C ASN A 202 -14.25 -0.53 19.32
N CYS A 203 -13.98 -1.80 19.57
CA CYS A 203 -14.13 -2.85 18.60
C CYS A 203 -14.80 -4.09 19.20
N THR A 204 -15.42 -4.85 18.32
CA THR A 204 -15.89 -6.21 18.59
C THR A 204 -15.14 -7.15 17.64
N ILE A 205 -14.51 -8.17 18.21
CA ILE A 205 -13.76 -9.21 17.52
C ILE A 205 -14.61 -10.47 17.56
N GLU A 206 -15.03 -10.94 16.39
CA GLU A 206 -15.79 -12.16 16.19
C GLU A 206 -14.84 -13.24 15.69
N CYS A 207 -14.80 -14.35 16.42
CA CYS A 207 -13.98 -15.49 16.06
C CYS A 207 -14.73 -16.81 16.30
N GLY A 208 -15.34 -17.31 15.22
CA GLY A 208 -16.28 -18.43 15.30
C GLY A 208 -17.47 -18.08 16.21
N PRO A 209 -17.78 -18.88 17.25
CA PRO A 209 -18.91 -18.62 18.15
C PRO A 209 -18.59 -17.63 19.27
N LYS A 210 -17.32 -17.25 19.46
CA LYS A 210 -16.89 -16.35 20.54
C LYS A 210 -16.77 -14.92 20.03
N HIS A 211 -17.16 -13.98 20.88
CA HIS A 211 -17.03 -12.55 20.65
C HIS A 211 -16.31 -11.90 21.83
N PHE A 212 -15.49 -10.91 21.51
CA PHE A 212 -14.77 -10.10 22.49
C PHE A 212 -14.99 -8.64 22.13
N SER A 213 -15.20 -7.78 23.13
CA SER A 213 -15.41 -6.36 22.89
C SER A 213 -14.56 -5.54 23.85
N GLY A 214 -14.01 -4.43 23.36
CA GLY A 214 -13.16 -3.54 24.15
C GLY A 214 -12.56 -2.43 23.29
N SER A 215 -11.54 -1.75 23.79
CA SER A 215 -10.83 -0.74 22.99
C SER A 215 -9.89 -1.43 21.99
N ALA A 216 -9.85 -0.93 20.76
CA ALA A 216 -8.94 -1.41 19.72
C ALA A 216 -7.45 -1.07 19.98
N ASN A 217 -7.14 -0.40 21.08
CA ASN A 217 -5.78 -0.15 21.58
C ASN A 217 -5.44 -0.95 22.83
N ASP A 218 -6.38 -1.73 23.38
CA ASP A 218 -6.15 -2.52 24.60
C ASP A 218 -5.43 -3.83 24.26
N PRO A 219 -4.14 -4.00 24.60
CA PRO A 219 -3.41 -5.23 24.29
C PRO A 219 -4.01 -6.46 24.98
N ALA A 220 -4.62 -6.28 26.16
CA ALA A 220 -5.20 -7.40 26.91
C ALA A 220 -6.39 -8.05 26.19
N LEU A 221 -7.16 -7.25 25.43
CA LEU A 221 -8.22 -7.76 24.56
C LEU A 221 -7.65 -8.70 23.49
N PHE A 222 -6.57 -8.29 22.82
CA PHE A 222 -5.96 -9.08 21.75
C PHE A 222 -5.21 -10.31 22.29
N SER A 223 -4.61 -10.23 23.47
CA SER A 223 -4.02 -11.40 24.15
C SER A 223 -5.07 -12.47 24.45
N GLN A 224 -6.26 -12.11 24.93
CA GLN A 224 -7.34 -13.08 25.18
C GLN A 224 -7.79 -13.79 23.89
N VAL A 225 -7.88 -13.05 22.78
CA VAL A 225 -8.21 -13.63 21.47
C VAL A 225 -7.10 -14.57 21.00
N SER A 226 -5.84 -14.16 21.14
CA SER A 226 -4.69 -14.97 20.75
C SER A 226 -4.60 -16.27 21.55
N GLU A 227 -4.77 -16.21 22.88
CA GLU A 227 -4.81 -17.38 23.76
C GLU A 227 -5.93 -18.34 23.40
N LEU A 228 -7.13 -17.82 23.15
CA LEU A 228 -8.24 -18.62 22.68
C LEU A 228 -7.87 -19.34 21.37
N MET A 229 -7.29 -18.61 20.41
CA MET A 229 -6.93 -19.17 19.12
C MET A 229 -5.88 -20.26 19.23
N LEU A 230 -4.86 -20.06 20.07
CA LEU A 230 -3.85 -21.08 20.37
C LEU A 230 -4.50 -22.34 20.97
N SER A 231 -5.49 -22.19 21.85
CA SER A 231 -6.20 -23.33 22.45
C SER A 231 -7.02 -24.16 21.45
N LEU A 232 -7.51 -23.55 20.36
CA LEU A 232 -8.29 -24.23 19.33
C LEU A 232 -7.44 -24.96 18.28
N ARG A 233 -6.10 -24.75 18.29
CA ARG A 233 -5.19 -25.37 17.32
C ARG A 233 -4.94 -26.83 17.68
N GLN A 234 -5.42 -27.73 16.83
CA GLN A 234 -5.14 -29.18 16.93
C GLN A 234 -3.69 -29.52 16.55
N SER A 235 -3.06 -28.73 15.67
CA SER A 235 -1.64 -28.82 15.33
C SER A 235 -0.89 -27.67 15.98
N LYS A 236 0.27 -27.94 16.61
CA LYS A 236 1.17 -26.94 17.23
C LYS A 236 1.86 -26.03 16.20
N ASN A 237 1.22 -25.69 15.09
CA ASN A 237 1.81 -24.84 14.06
C ASN A 237 1.54 -23.36 14.37
N ASP A 238 2.61 -22.56 14.41
CA ASP A 238 2.62 -21.12 14.68
C ASP A 238 2.29 -20.30 13.42
N TYR A 239 1.09 -20.47 12.85
CA TYR A 239 0.66 -19.55 11.80
C TYR A 239 0.02 -18.29 12.42
N PRO A 240 0.33 -17.09 11.90
CA PRO A 240 -0.28 -15.84 12.37
C PRO A 240 -1.79 -15.79 12.06
N LEU A 241 -2.53 -15.09 12.93
CA LEU A 241 -3.94 -14.77 12.80
C LEU A 241 -4.13 -13.65 11.78
N TYR A 242 -5.10 -13.85 10.88
CA TYR A 242 -5.42 -12.91 9.82
C TYR A 242 -6.87 -12.46 9.89
N ILE A 243 -7.07 -11.15 9.80
CA ILE A 243 -8.38 -10.52 9.79
C ILE A 243 -8.99 -10.69 8.41
N THR A 244 -10.04 -11.47 8.32
CA THR A 244 -10.76 -11.76 7.07
C THR A 244 -11.76 -10.68 6.74
N GLN A 245 -12.26 -9.96 7.75
CA GLN A 245 -13.20 -8.86 7.56
C GLN A 245 -12.94 -7.77 8.59
N LEU A 246 -12.90 -6.51 8.13
CA LEU A 246 -12.86 -5.33 8.99
C LEU A 246 -13.97 -4.39 8.53
N ASN A 247 -14.85 -4.00 9.46
CA ASN A 247 -15.92 -3.04 9.20
C ASN A 247 -15.83 -1.85 10.16
N PHE A 248 -16.35 -0.71 9.71
CA PHE A 248 -16.55 0.46 10.54
C PHE A 248 -18.05 0.77 10.69
N SER A 249 -18.50 0.95 11.93
CA SER A 249 -19.90 1.26 12.25
C SER A 249 -20.29 2.68 11.85
N GLN A 250 -19.33 3.62 11.82
CA GLN A 250 -19.61 4.99 11.42
C GLN A 250 -20.18 5.11 10.00
N THR A 251 -20.99 6.15 9.81
CA THR A 251 -21.76 6.36 8.58
C THR A 251 -20.95 6.99 7.45
N THR A 252 -19.83 7.64 7.78
CA THR A 252 -18.94 8.26 6.79
C THR A 252 -18.24 7.21 5.94
N VAL A 253 -18.04 7.52 4.65
CA VAL A 253 -17.22 6.69 3.76
C VAL A 253 -15.80 6.61 4.31
N ILE A 254 -15.25 5.40 4.34
CA ILE A 254 -13.88 5.12 4.78
C ILE A 254 -13.05 4.73 3.58
N ALA A 255 -11.89 5.37 3.43
CA ALA A 255 -10.93 5.04 2.38
C ALA A 255 -10.36 3.64 2.62
N THR A 256 -10.09 2.91 1.54
CA THR A 256 -9.49 1.57 1.62
C THR A 256 -8.21 1.56 2.45
N ARG A 257 -7.39 2.61 2.30
CA ARG A 257 -6.19 2.84 3.11
C ARG A 257 -6.41 2.63 4.61
N ASP A 258 -7.48 3.18 5.16
CA ASP A 258 -7.74 3.11 6.60
C ASP A 258 -8.09 1.68 7.03
N TYR A 259 -8.78 0.92 6.17
CA TYR A 259 -8.98 -0.52 6.38
C TYR A 259 -7.64 -1.27 6.39
N ILE A 260 -6.73 -0.97 5.45
CA ILE A 260 -5.41 -1.65 5.36
C ILE A 260 -4.54 -1.34 6.58
N ILE A 261 -4.50 -0.07 7.01
CA ILE A 261 -3.73 0.35 8.18
C ILE A 261 -4.27 -0.28 9.45
N GLN A 262 -5.59 -0.23 9.67
CA GLN A 262 -6.20 -0.83 10.85
C GLN A 262 -6.04 -2.35 10.81
N LYS A 263 -6.23 -3.02 9.67
CA LYS A 263 -5.96 -4.45 9.51
C LYS A 263 -4.55 -4.80 9.96
N GLN A 264 -3.53 -4.10 9.45
CA GLN A 264 -2.13 -4.38 9.79
C GLN A 264 -1.84 -4.12 11.27
N ARG A 265 -2.34 -3.02 11.84
CA ARG A 265 -2.18 -2.68 13.26
C ARG A 265 -2.80 -3.75 14.15
N LEU A 266 -4.05 -4.14 13.87
CA LEU A 266 -4.78 -5.13 14.65
C LEU A 266 -4.17 -6.53 14.51
N GLU A 267 -3.70 -6.92 13.32
CA GLU A 267 -2.97 -8.17 13.12
C GLU A 267 -1.66 -8.20 13.90
N ASN A 268 -0.94 -7.08 14.00
CA ASN A 268 0.24 -7.00 14.85
C ASN A 268 -0.11 -7.22 16.33
N LEU A 269 -1.25 -6.68 16.79
CA LEU A 269 -1.74 -6.89 18.16
C LEU A 269 -2.20 -8.33 18.41
N LEU A 270 -2.82 -8.98 17.42
CA LEU A 270 -3.24 -10.38 17.50
C LEU A 270 -2.06 -11.36 17.51
N ASN A 271 -0.95 -10.99 16.88
CA ASN A 271 0.22 -11.84 16.67
C ASN A 271 1.42 -11.44 17.52
N ILE A 272 1.19 -10.75 18.65
CA ILE A 272 2.24 -10.48 19.65
C ILE A 272 2.74 -11.83 20.17
N LYS A 273 4.06 -12.05 20.13
CA LYS A 273 4.75 -13.22 20.69
C LYS A 273 5.14 -12.97 22.14
#